data_AF-A0A933I9N0-F1
#
_entry.id   AF-A0A933I9N0-F1
#
_cell.length_a   1.000
_cell.length_b   1.000
_cell.length_c   1.000
_cell.angle_alpha   90.00
_cell.angle_beta   90.00
_cell.angle_gamma   90.00
#
_symmetry.space_group_name_H-M   'P 1'
#
loop_
_entity.id
_entity.type
_entity.pdbx_description
1 polymer ?
#
loop_
_entity_poly.entity_id
_entity_poly.type
_entity_poly.pdbx_seq_one_letter_code
_entity_poly.pdbx_strand_id
1 'polypeptide(L)'
;MLNRVIAKSIDFIIAGALLEVLPKIGYFAGLAYILICDGLFEGRSVGKRIIGLRVVFQETMQACTFRESVIRNFPFAVGYILMGIIPLIGFIFPAAVLILESLLIVGSEKGTRFGDEIAKTLVIEEK
;
A
#
# COMPACT_ATOMS: atom_id res chain seq x y z
N MET A 1 -35.88 26.74 22.70
CA MET A 1 -34.88 25.87 23.36
C MET A 1 -34.81 24.48 22.73
N LEU A 2 -35.93 23.77 22.53
CA LEU A 2 -35.98 22.44 21.91
C LEU A 2 -35.23 22.32 20.57
N ASN A 3 -35.46 23.24 19.63
CA ASN A 3 -34.80 23.20 18.31
C ASN A 3 -33.27 23.30 18.39
N ARG A 4 -32.72 24.00 19.39
CA ARG A 4 -31.27 24.10 19.61
C ARG A 4 -30.68 22.78 20.10
N VAL A 5 -31.42 22.08 20.97
CA VAL A 5 -31.04 20.75 21.45
C VAL A 5 -31.09 19.74 20.31
N ILE A 6 -32.17 19.74 19.52
CA ILE A 6 -32.32 18.84 18.36
C ILE A 6 -31.17 19.05 17.36
N ALA A 7 -30.90 20.30 16.97
CA ALA A 7 -29.79 20.61 16.07
C ALA A 7 -28.46 20.08 16.61
N LYS A 8 -28.18 20.31 17.89
CA LYS A 8 -26.93 19.85 18.49
C LYS A 8 -26.83 18.32 18.57
N SER A 9 -27.94 17.64 18.83
CA SER A 9 -27.99 16.17 18.78
C SER A 9 -27.70 15.63 17.38
N ILE A 10 -28.23 16.27 16.33
CA ILE A 10 -27.93 15.90 14.93
C ILE A 10 -26.44 16.08 14.65
N ASP A 11 -25.84 17.21 15.05
CA ASP A 11 -24.40 17.45 14.86
C ASP A 11 -23.55 16.36 15.54
N PHE A 12 -23.92 15.94 16.75
CA PHE A 12 -23.22 14.85 17.45
C PHE A 12 -23.37 13.49 16.78
N ILE A 13 -24.54 13.20 16.21
CA ILE A 13 -24.75 11.98 15.42
C ILE A 13 -23.87 11.99 14.17
N ILE A 14 -23.81 13.12 13.46
CA ILE A 14 -22.95 13.27 12.27
C ILE A 14 -21.48 13.12 12.67
N ALA A 15 -21.04 13.79 13.74
CA ALA A 15 -19.67 13.69 14.22
C ALA A 15 -19.31 12.23 14.62
N GLY A 16 -20.20 11.53 15.32
CA GLY A 16 -20.03 10.12 15.66
C GLY A 16 -19.95 9.22 14.41
N ALA A 17 -20.81 9.47 13.42
CA ALA A 17 -20.77 8.73 12.15
C ALA A 17 -19.44 8.95 11.41
N LEU A 18 -18.93 10.19 11.37
CA LEU A 18 -17.64 10.50 10.75
C LEU A 18 -16.47 9.80 11.46
N LEU A 19 -16.48 9.74 12.79
CA LEU A 19 -15.46 9.03 13.58
C LEU A 19 -15.41 7.53 13.26
N GLU A 20 -16.55 6.92 12.95
CA GLU A 20 -16.63 5.50 12.59
C GLU A 20 -16.29 5.21 11.12
N VAL A 21 -16.69 6.11 10.22
CA VAL A 21 -16.61 5.87 8.77
C VAL A 21 -15.23 6.25 8.21
N LEU A 22 -14.67 7.38 8.62
CA LEU A 22 -13.41 7.88 8.06
C LEU A 22 -12.23 6.90 8.26
N PRO A 23 -12.02 6.30 9.46
CA PRO A 23 -10.93 5.34 9.64
C PRO A 23 -11.08 4.10 8.76
N LYS A 24 -12.31 3.60 8.58
CA LYS A 24 -12.60 2.42 7.76
C LYS A 24 -12.33 2.71 6.28
N ILE A 25 -12.83 3.84 5.77
CA ILE A 25 -12.56 4.28 4.39
C ILE A 25 -11.05 4.46 4.19
N GLY A 26 -10.38 5.16 5.10
CA GLY A 26 -8.93 5.39 5.02
C GLY A 26 -8.13 4.08 5.00
N TYR A 27 -8.51 3.12 5.82
CA TYR A 27 -7.89 1.80 5.87
C TYR A 27 -8.01 1.05 4.53
N PHE A 28 -9.21 0.91 3.98
CA PHE A 28 -9.40 0.21 2.71
C PHE A 28 -8.80 0.97 1.52
N ALA A 29 -8.86 2.30 1.52
CA ALA A 29 -8.22 3.12 0.49
C ALA A 29 -6.69 2.97 0.53
N GLY A 30 -6.09 2.93 1.71
CA GLY A 30 -4.66 2.67 1.88
C GLY A 30 -4.24 1.29 1.37
N LEU A 31 -4.99 0.26 1.74
CA LEU A 31 -4.75 -1.11 1.26
C LEU A 31 -4.85 -1.20 -0.26
N ALA A 32 -5.92 -0.65 -0.84
CA ALA A 32 -6.10 -0.62 -2.28
C ALA A 32 -4.94 0.10 -2.99
N TYR A 33 -4.52 1.25 -2.45
CA TYR A 33 -3.37 1.99 -2.98
C TYR A 33 -2.09 1.16 -2.94
N ILE A 34 -1.74 0.53 -1.81
CA ILE A 34 -0.55 -0.33 -1.70
C ILE A 34 -0.56 -1.41 -2.78
N LEU A 35 -1.70 -2.06 -3.00
CA LEU A 35 -1.83 -3.15 -3.98
C LEU A 35 -1.68 -2.68 -5.42
N ILE A 36 -2.27 -1.54 -5.80
CA ILE A 36 -2.36 -1.13 -7.21
C ILE A 36 -1.34 -0.06 -7.62
N CYS A 37 -0.64 0.57 -6.67
CA CYS A 37 0.10 1.80 -6.93
C CYS A 37 1.16 1.64 -8.03
N ASP A 38 1.82 0.49 -8.15
CA ASP A 38 2.85 0.28 -9.16
C ASP A 38 2.29 -0.10 -10.54
N GLY A 39 0.99 -0.34 -10.66
CA GLY A 39 0.30 -0.46 -11.95
C GLY A 39 -0.18 0.89 -12.50
N LEU A 40 -0.06 1.96 -11.71
CA LEU A 40 -0.37 3.33 -12.16
C LEU A 40 0.76 3.89 -13.02
N PHE A 41 0.49 5.00 -13.73
CA PHE A 41 1.49 5.81 -14.44
C PHE A 41 2.55 5.01 -15.23
N GLU A 42 2.10 3.98 -15.96
CA GLU A 42 2.97 3.08 -16.72
C GLU A 42 4.05 2.40 -15.86
N GLY A 43 3.63 1.71 -14.79
CA GLY A 43 4.53 0.91 -13.96
C GLY A 43 5.11 1.66 -12.75
N ARG A 44 4.44 2.71 -12.25
CA ARG A 44 4.97 3.61 -11.22
C ARG A 44 3.92 4.00 -10.19
N SER A 45 4.29 3.85 -8.93
CA SER A 45 3.66 4.56 -7.82
C SER A 45 4.07 6.03 -7.80
N VAL A 46 3.32 6.86 -7.05
CA VAL A 46 3.59 8.31 -6.93
C VAL A 46 5.02 8.57 -6.44
N GLY A 47 5.48 7.84 -5.43
CA GLY A 47 6.85 7.99 -4.90
C GLY A 47 7.92 7.63 -5.94
N LYS A 48 7.74 6.51 -6.65
CA LYS A 48 8.66 6.10 -7.72
C LYS A 48 8.71 7.12 -8.85
N ARG A 49 7.57 7.72 -9.21
CA ARG A 49 7.51 8.79 -10.21
C ARG A 49 8.31 10.02 -9.81
N ILE A 50 8.29 10.41 -8.53
CA ILE A 50 9.07 11.56 -8.03
C ILE A 50 10.57 11.27 -8.07
N ILE A 51 10.97 10.03 -7.78
CA ILE A 51 12.38 9.61 -7.69
C ILE A 51 12.94 9.22 -9.07
N GLY A 52 12.10 9.04 -10.10
CA GLY A 52 12.54 8.61 -11.42
C GLY A 52 12.74 7.09 -11.53
N LEU A 53 11.93 6.30 -10.80
CA LEU A 53 11.95 4.85 -10.86
C LEU A 53 10.75 4.31 -11.63
N ARG A 54 10.96 3.19 -12.34
CA ARG A 54 9.88 2.45 -13.03
C ARG A 54 9.99 0.96 -12.74
N VAL A 55 8.82 0.33 -12.60
CA VAL A 55 8.70 -1.11 -12.62
C VAL A 55 8.44 -1.60 -14.03
N VAL A 56 9.21 -2.59 -14.44
CA VAL A 56 8.99 -3.34 -15.67
C VAL A 56 8.90 -4.85 -15.43
N PHE A 57 8.28 -5.57 -16.36
CA PHE A 57 8.40 -7.03 -16.46
C PHE A 57 9.81 -7.43 -16.84
N GLN A 58 10.37 -8.44 -16.18
CA GLN A 58 11.75 -8.85 -16.42
C GLN A 58 11.98 -9.41 -17.84
N GLU A 59 10.99 -10.11 -18.40
CA GLU A 59 11.12 -10.77 -19.72
C GLU A 59 10.90 -9.79 -20.90
N THR A 60 9.90 -8.90 -20.79
CA THR A 60 9.48 -8.02 -21.90
C THR A 60 9.93 -6.57 -21.74
N MET A 61 10.43 -6.18 -20.57
CA MET A 61 10.74 -4.79 -20.19
C MET A 61 9.55 -3.82 -20.33
N GLN A 62 8.34 -4.34 -20.48
CA GLN A 62 7.13 -3.52 -20.53
C GLN A 62 6.72 -3.07 -19.13
N ALA A 63 5.99 -1.95 -19.07
CA ALA A 63 5.44 -1.44 -17.83
C ALA A 63 4.61 -2.49 -17.08
N CYS A 64 4.74 -2.49 -15.76
CA CYS A 64 3.96 -3.34 -14.87
C CYS A 64 2.46 -3.04 -14.96
N THR A 65 1.62 -4.09 -14.96
CA THR A 65 0.16 -3.91 -14.90
C THR A 65 -0.35 -3.99 -13.47
N PHE A 66 -1.64 -3.71 -13.26
CA PHE A 66 -2.27 -3.86 -11.95
C PHE A 66 -2.14 -5.27 -11.36
N ARG A 67 -2.14 -6.30 -12.20
CA ARG A 67 -2.02 -7.69 -11.75
C ARG A 67 -0.68 -7.93 -11.05
N GLU A 68 0.41 -7.52 -11.68
CA GLU A 68 1.75 -7.71 -11.12
C GLU A 68 2.00 -6.78 -9.94
N SER A 69 1.43 -5.57 -9.96
CA SER A 69 1.45 -4.68 -8.79
C SER A 69 0.85 -5.36 -7.56
N VAL A 70 -0.32 -6.00 -7.70
CA VAL A 70 -1.00 -6.72 -6.62
C VAL A 70 -0.13 -7.87 -6.12
N ILE A 71 0.41 -8.69 -7.03
CA ILE A 71 1.23 -9.86 -6.68
C ILE A 71 2.49 -9.44 -5.91
N ARG A 72 3.21 -8.43 -6.41
CA ARG A 72 4.42 -7.95 -5.76
C ARG A 72 4.16 -7.27 -4.42
N ASN A 73 3.09 -6.48 -4.32
CA ASN A 73 2.81 -5.72 -3.10
C ASN A 73 2.03 -6.55 -2.07
N PHE A 74 1.74 -7.81 -2.38
CA PHE A 74 1.07 -8.73 -1.48
C PHE A 74 1.74 -8.86 -0.10
N PRO A 75 3.09 -9.01 0.04
CA PRO A 75 3.72 -9.08 1.37
C PRO A 75 3.44 -7.84 2.22
N PHE A 76 3.52 -6.65 1.62
CA PHE A 76 3.20 -5.39 2.29
C PHE A 76 1.71 -5.24 2.60
N ALA A 77 0.84 -5.70 1.71
CA ALA A 77 -0.61 -5.69 1.92
C ALA A 77 -1.01 -6.61 3.08
N VAL A 78 -0.40 -7.79 3.20
CA VAL A 78 -0.60 -8.70 4.34
C VAL A 78 -0.15 -8.02 5.64
N GLY A 79 1.03 -7.39 5.64
CA GLY A 79 1.48 -6.58 6.78
C GLY A 79 0.46 -5.51 7.16
N TYR A 80 0.03 -4.70 6.18
CA TYR A 80 -0.96 -3.65 6.39
C TYR A 80 -2.28 -4.18 6.98
N ILE A 81 -2.74 -5.34 6.50
CA ILE A 81 -3.98 -5.97 7.00
C ILE A 81 -3.83 -6.39 8.46
N LEU A 82 -2.72 -7.04 8.80
CA LEU A 82 -2.46 -7.49 10.17
C LEU A 82 -2.36 -6.32 11.16
N MET A 83 -1.86 -5.17 10.71
CA MET A 83 -1.85 -3.93 11.48
C MET A 83 -3.25 -3.48 11.89
N GLY A 84 -4.25 -3.63 11.01
CA GLY A 84 -5.64 -3.24 11.29
C GLY A 84 -6.41 -4.22 12.18
N ILE A 85 -5.97 -5.48 12.26
CA ILE A 85 -6.73 -6.55 12.95
C ILE A 85 -6.22 -6.77 14.37
N ILE A 86 -4.90 -6.79 14.60
CA ILE A 86 -4.31 -7.23 15.87
C ILE A 86 -3.56 -6.09 16.55
N PRO A 87 -4.02 -5.59 17.72
CA PRO A 87 -3.26 -4.63 18.52
C PRO A 87 -1.88 -5.19 18.89
N LEU A 88 -0.84 -4.35 18.85
CA LEU A 88 0.56 -4.68 19.16
C LEU A 88 1.29 -5.58 18.13
N ILE A 89 0.82 -6.81 17.88
CA ILE A 89 1.43 -7.72 16.87
C ILE A 89 1.34 -7.11 15.47
N GLY A 90 0.28 -6.35 15.22
CA GLY A 90 0.05 -5.62 13.99
C GLY A 90 1.15 -4.61 13.63
N PHE A 91 2.03 -4.22 14.55
CA PHE A 91 3.20 -3.37 14.24
C PHE A 91 4.49 -4.16 14.05
N ILE A 92 4.64 -5.28 14.77
CA ILE A 92 5.85 -6.12 14.69
C ILE A 92 5.92 -6.82 13.33
N PHE A 93 4.80 -7.37 12.87
CA PHE A 93 4.79 -8.13 11.61
C PHE A 93 5.12 -7.25 10.38
N PRO A 94 4.50 -6.07 10.16
CA PRO A 94 4.88 -5.19 9.05
C PRO A 94 6.34 -4.74 9.13
N ALA A 95 6.84 -4.44 10.32
CA ALA A 95 8.24 -4.10 10.51
C ALA A 95 9.16 -5.25 10.10
N ALA A 96 8.83 -6.49 10.50
CA ALA A 96 9.57 -7.67 10.09
C ALA A 96 9.52 -7.89 8.56
N VAL A 97 8.36 -7.71 7.92
CA VAL A 97 8.22 -7.78 6.46
C VAL A 97 9.08 -6.72 5.77
N LEU A 98 9.07 -5.47 6.25
CA LEU A 98 9.88 -4.38 5.71
C LEU A 98 11.38 -4.69 5.82
N ILE A 99 11.83 -5.17 6.99
CA ILE A 99 13.22 -5.54 7.21
C ILE A 99 13.62 -6.68 6.28
N LEU A 100 12.82 -7.75 6.21
CA LEU A 100 13.09 -8.90 5.36
C LEU A 100 13.19 -8.51 3.89
N GLU A 101 12.19 -7.79 3.37
CA GLU A 101 12.15 -7.31 1.98
C GLU A 101 13.37 -6.42 1.68
N SER A 102 13.78 -5.57 2.61
CA SER A 102 14.96 -4.71 2.44
C SER A 102 16.27 -5.51 2.41
N LEU A 103 16.40 -6.52 3.28
CA LEU A 103 17.56 -7.41 3.29
C LEU A 103 17.67 -8.21 1.99
N LEU A 104 16.55 -8.65 1.43
CA LEU A 104 16.52 -9.35 0.15
C LEU A 104 16.98 -8.45 -1.01
N ILE A 105 16.59 -7.17 -1.02
CA ILE A 105 17.08 -6.20 -2.02
C ILE A 105 18.60 -6.09 -1.94
N VAL A 106 19.16 -5.93 -0.74
CA VAL A 106 20.61 -5.77 -0.53
C VAL A 106 21.38 -7.05 -0.92
N GLY A 107 20.79 -8.22 -0.69
CA GLY A 107 21.38 -9.51 -1.05
C GLY A 107 21.20 -9.91 -2.52
N SER A 108 20.34 -9.22 -3.27
CA SER A 108 20.05 -9.53 -4.67
C SER A 108 20.99 -8.79 -5.60
N GLU A 109 21.65 -9.51 -6.51
CA GLU A 109 22.46 -8.92 -7.60
C GLU A 109 21.65 -7.96 -8.48
N LYS A 110 20.33 -8.19 -8.58
CA LYS A 110 19.40 -7.40 -9.39
C LYS A 110 18.63 -6.36 -8.58
N GLY A 111 18.87 -6.26 -7.27
CA GLY A 111 18.11 -5.39 -6.38
C GLY A 111 16.62 -5.77 -6.26
N THR A 112 16.28 -7.04 -6.51
CA THR A 112 14.90 -7.55 -6.41
C THR A 112 14.58 -8.01 -5.00
N ARG A 113 13.34 -7.78 -4.57
CA ARG A 113 12.80 -8.34 -3.32
C ARG A 113 11.85 -9.51 -3.59
N PHE A 114 11.33 -10.16 -2.56
CA PHE A 114 10.49 -11.36 -2.68
C PHE A 114 9.28 -11.14 -3.59
N GLY A 115 8.59 -10.01 -3.40
CA GLY A 115 7.46 -9.65 -4.25
C GLY A 115 7.83 -9.49 -5.73
N ASP A 116 9.02 -8.96 -6.03
CA ASP A 116 9.49 -8.79 -7.40
C ASP A 116 9.82 -10.14 -8.06
N GLU A 117 10.39 -11.09 -7.30
CA GLU A 117 10.68 -12.44 -7.80
C GLU A 117 9.40 -13.21 -8.16
N ILE A 118 8.38 -13.15 -7.31
CA ILE A 118 7.08 -13.80 -7.57
C ILE A 118 6.39 -13.15 -8.78
N ALA A 119 6.42 -11.83 -8.85
CA ALA A 119 5.79 -11.09 -9.94
C ALA A 119 6.61 -11.11 -11.24
N LYS A 120 7.84 -11.62 -11.21
CA LYS A 120 8.82 -11.55 -12.32
C LYS A 120 9.04 -10.11 -12.81
N THR A 121 9.19 -9.18 -11.87
CA THR A 121 9.37 -7.76 -12.15
C THR A 121 10.74 -7.25 -11.73
N LEU A 122 11.14 -6.13 -12.32
CA LEU A 122 12.37 -5.42 -12.00
C LEU A 122 12.09 -3.93 -11.80
N VAL A 123 12.81 -3.28 -10.89
CA VAL A 123 12.81 -1.82 -10.75
C VAL A 123 14.03 -1.27 -11.48
N ILE A 124 13.81 -0.31 -12.38
CA ILE A 124 14.84 0.36 -13.16
C ILE A 124 14.81 1.87 -12.92
N GLU A 125 15.96 2.51 -13.01
CA GLU A 125 16.08 3.96 -13.05
C GLU A 125 15.70 4.48 -14.45
N GLU A 126 14.93 5.55 -14.48
CA GLU A 126 14.65 6.32 -15.68
C GLU A 126 15.82 7.30 -15.90
N LYS A 127 16.48 7.16 -17.05
CA LYS A 127 17.48 8.13 -17.53
C LYS A 127 16.81 9.35 -18.15
#